data_AF-A0A950XBA4-F1
#
_entry.id   AF-A0A950XBA4-F1
#
_cell.length_a   1.000
_cell.length_b   1.000
_cell.length_c   1.000
_cell.angle_alpha   90.00
_cell.angle_beta   90.00
_cell.angle_gamma   90.00
#
_symmetry.space_group_name_H-M   'P 1'
#
loop_
_entity.id
_entity.type
_entity.pdbx_description
1 polymer ?
#
loop_
_entity_poly.entity_id
_entity_poly.type
_entity_poly.pdbx_seq_one_letter_code
_entity_poly.pdbx_strand_id
1 'polypeptide(L)' 'MDETRVDALYREWQRSVREHACMVRDARMSGLTADELNALSEAYVLRIDTAYVRFLRAEQRRGSWAAAAY' A
#
# COMPACT_ATOMS: atom_id res chain seq x y z
N MET A 1 14.89 0.21 -16.93
CA MET A 1 13.64 -0.58 -16.83
C MET A 1 13.18 -0.78 -15.38
N ASP A 2 14.06 -0.72 -14.37
CA ASP A 2 13.66 -0.84 -12.95
C ASP A 2 12.96 0.39 -12.37
N GLU A 3 13.27 1.60 -12.83
CA GLU A 3 12.68 2.85 -12.30
C GLU A 3 11.17 2.95 -12.54
N THR A 4 10.72 2.59 -13.75
CA THR A 4 9.29 2.50 -14.08
C THR A 4 8.55 1.43 -13.28
N ARG A 5 9.24 0.37 -12.84
CA ARG A 5 8.66 -0.70 -12.03
C ARG A 5 8.49 -0.29 -10.56
N VAL A 6 9.47 0.42 -10.00
CA VAL A 6 9.38 0.99 -8.65
C VAL A 6 8.25 2.03 -8.59
N ASP A 7 8.19 2.94 -9.55
CA ASP A 7 7.15 3.98 -9.60
C ASP A 7 5.75 3.39 -9.69
N ALA A 8 5.57 2.30 -10.44
CA ALA A 8 4.31 1.59 -10.53
C ALA A 8 3.88 1.01 -9.16
N LEU A 9 4.82 0.39 -8.44
CA LEU A 9 4.57 -0.17 -7.10
C LEU A 9 4.30 0.93 -6.07
N TYR A 10 4.99 2.06 -6.16
CA TYR A 10 4.74 3.22 -5.31
C TYR A 10 3.31 3.76 -5.52
N ARG A 11 2.87 3.89 -6.77
CA ARG A 11 1.51 4.33 -7.11
C ARG A 11 0.46 3.31 -6.67
N GLU A 12 0.74 2.02 -6.74
CA GLU A 12 -0.14 0.95 -6.24
C GLU A 12 -0.34 1.06 -4.72
N TRP A 13 0.74 1.24 -3.97
CA TRP A 13 0.68 1.46 -2.52
C TRP A 13 -0.10 2.74 -2.18
N GLN A 14 0.21 3.86 -2.82
CA GLN A 14 -0.50 5.13 -2.62
C GLN A 14 -2.00 4.99 -2.92
N ARG A 15 -2.37 4.28 -3.98
CA ARG A 15 -3.76 4.01 -4.31
C ARG A 15 -4.45 3.20 -3.21
N SER A 16 -3.81 2.15 -2.72
CA SER A 16 -4.36 1.29 -1.65
C SER A 16 -4.62 2.08 -0.36
N VAL A 17 -3.72 3.01 0.01
CA VAL A 17 -3.91 3.91 1.16
C VAL A 17 -5.10 4.86 0.93
N ARG A 18 -5.23 5.43 -0.27
CA ARG A 18 -6.38 6.30 -0.61
C ARG A 18 -7.69 5.54 -0.60
N GLU A 19 -7.72 4.32 -1.14
CA GLU A 19 -8.90 3.46 -1.12
C GLU A 19 -9.35 3.15 0.32
N HIS A 20 -8.41 2.85 1.23
CA HIS A 20 -8.72 2.66 2.65
C HIS A 20 -9.29 3.94 3.29
N ALA A 21 -8.70 5.10 3.02
CA ALA A 21 -9.21 6.37 3.56
C ALA A 21 -10.64 6.68 3.07
N CYS A 22 -10.94 6.42 1.79
CA CYS A 22 -12.29 6.53 1.25
C CYS A 22 -13.23 5.53 1.90
N MET A 23 -12.83 4.25 2.01
CA MET A 23 -13.62 3.21 2.65
C MET A 23 -13.98 3.57 4.09
N VAL A 24 -13.01 4.04 4.91
CA VAL A 24 -13.27 4.44 6.30
C VAL A 24 -14.26 5.60 6.38
N ARG A 25 -14.14 6.59 5.49
CA ARG A 25 -15.07 7.72 5.43
C ARG A 25 -16.48 7.25 5.05
N ASP A 26 -16.59 6.45 3.99
CA ASP A 26 -17.87 5.98 3.48
C ASP A 26 -18.53 5.04 4.51
N ALA A 27 -17.74 4.20 5.18
CA ALA A 27 -18.20 3.34 6.26
C ALA A 27 -18.79 4.12 7.44
N ARG A 28 -18.12 5.21 7.84
CA ARG A 28 -18.64 6.12 8.88
C ARG A 28 -19.94 6.81 8.46
N MET A 29 -20.06 7.20 7.18
CA MET A 29 -21.29 7.80 6.67
C MET A 29 -22.45 6.80 6.59
N SER A 30 -22.16 5.53 6.32
CA SER A 30 -23.16 4.46 6.33
C SER A 30 -23.60 4.04 7.73
N GLY A 31 -22.98 4.57 8.79
CA GLY A 31 -23.34 4.25 10.18
C GLY A 31 -22.86 2.88 10.63
N LEU A 32 -21.80 2.32 10.01
CA LEU A 32 -21.18 1.09 10.48
C LEU A 32 -20.72 1.23 11.93
N THR A 33 -20.90 0.15 12.69
CA THR A 33 -20.42 0.04 14.06
C THR A 33 -18.90 0.02 14.09
N ALA A 34 -18.33 0.25 15.28
CA ALA A 34 -16.88 0.21 15.46
C ALA A 34 -16.28 -1.17 15.10
N ASP A 35 -16.99 -2.26 15.42
CA ASP A 35 -16.53 -3.62 15.14
C ASP A 35 -16.52 -3.93 13.64
N GLU A 36 -17.57 -3.53 12.91
CA GLU A 36 -17.63 -3.69 11.46
C GLU A 36 -16.58 -2.83 10.74
N LEU A 37 -16.37 -1.60 11.22
CA LEU A 37 -15.31 -0.72 10.71
C LEU A 37 -13.93 -1.32 10.98
N ASN A 38 -13.72 -1.96 12.14
CA ASN A 38 -12.46 -2.61 12.48
C ASN A 38 -12.20 -3.81 11.55
N ALA A 39 -13.20 -4.68 11.34
CA ALA A 39 -13.09 -5.81 10.43
C ALA A 39 -12.79 -5.38 8.99
N LEU A 40 -13.45 -4.33 8.49
CA LEU A 40 -13.16 -3.74 7.17
C LEU A 40 -11.75 -3.13 7.11
N SER A 41 -11.33 -2.47 8.18
CA SER A 41 -10.00 -1.85 8.27
C SER A 41 -8.90 -2.90 8.24
N GLU A 42 -9.04 -3.99 8.98
CA GLU A 42 -8.08 -5.11 9.00
C GLU A 42 -7.86 -5.70 7.61
N ALA A 43 -8.95 -5.91 6.85
CA ALA A 43 -8.85 -6.43 5.47
C ALA A 43 -8.07 -5.48 4.54
N TYR A 44 -8.24 -4.17 4.69
CA TYR A 44 -7.51 -3.17 3.89
C TYR A 44 -6.06 -2.97 4.35
N VAL A 45 -5.79 -3.06 5.65
CA VAL A 45 -4.44 -2.97 6.21
C VAL A 45 -3.54 -4.06 5.62
N LEU A 46 -4.03 -5.31 5.52
CA LEU A 46 -3.30 -6.41 4.88
C LEU A 46 -2.95 -6.13 3.41
N ARG A 47 -3.88 -5.49 2.68
CA ARG A 47 -3.66 -5.11 1.28
C ARG A 47 -2.61 -3.99 1.15
N ILE A 48 -2.68 -2.98 2.02
CA ILE A 48 -1.70 -1.89 2.06
C ILE A 48 -0.32 -2.43 2.40
N ASP A 49 -0.22 -3.29 3.41
CA ASP A 49 1.05 -3.89 3.84
C ASP A 49 1.68 -4.73 2.72
N THR A 50 0.86 -5.55 2.04
CA THR A 50 1.31 -6.32 0.88
C THR A 50 1.87 -5.43 -0.23
N ALA A 51 1.19 -4.32 -0.57
CA ALA A 51 1.67 -3.37 -1.57
C ALA A 51 2.97 -2.67 -1.12
N TYR A 52 3.04 -2.31 0.16
CA TYR A 52 4.21 -1.65 0.74
C TYR A 52 5.45 -2.55 0.75
N VAL A 53 5.31 -3.82 1.16
CA VAL A 53 6.40 -4.80 1.14
C VAL A 53 6.93 -5.04 -0.29
N ARG A 54 6.04 -5.08 -1.29
CA ARG A 54 6.45 -5.19 -2.69
C ARG A 54 7.24 -3.98 -3.15
N PHE A 55 6.79 -2.77 -2.80
CA PHE A 55 7.51 -1.53 -3.08
C PHE A 55 8.89 -1.51 -2.41
N LEU A 56 8.98 -1.81 -1.10
CA LEU A 56 10.25 -1.85 -0.38
C LEU A 56 11.24 -2.85 -0.98
N ARG A 57 10.79 -4.05 -1.36
CA ARG A 57 11.65 -5.05 -2.02
C ARG A 57 12.14 -4.60 -3.39
N ALA A 58 11.36 -3.79 -4.10
CA ALA A 58 11.80 -3.23 -5.38
C ALA A 58 12.86 -2.13 -5.17
N GLU A 59 12.64 -1.24 -4.20
CA GLU A 59 13.61 -0.21 -3.83
C GLU A 59 14.92 -0.81 -3.29
N GLN A 60 14.85 -1.84 -2.45
CA GLN A 60 16.04 -2.51 -1.91
C GLN A 60 16.89 -3.14 -3.02
N ARG A 61 16.25 -3.76 -4.03
CA ARG A 61 16.97 -4.30 -5.20
C ARG A 61 17.62 -3.19 -6.01
N ARG A 62 16.94 -2.06 -6.23
CA ARG A 62 17.54 -0.90 -6.90
C ARG A 62 18.78 -0.39 -6.14
N GLY A 63 18.69 -0.29 -4.81
CA GLY A 63 19.81 0.09 -3.95
C GLY A 63 20.98 -0.90 -3.97
N SER A 64 20.70 -2.21 -3.98
CA SER A 64 21.75 -3.24 -4.03
C SER A 64 22.47 -3.29 -5.38
N TRP A 65 21.77 -3.01 -6.48
CA TRP A 65 22.37 -2.89 -7.81
C TRP A 65 23.25 -1.64 -7.93
N ALA A 66 22.85 -0.53 -7.29
CA ALA A 66 23.67 0.68 -7.22
C ALA A 66 24.96 0.45 -6.40
N ALA A 67 24.88 -0.30 -5.30
CA ALA A 67 26.04 -0.63 -4.47
C ALA A 67 26.99 -1.66 -5.11
N ALA A 68 26.49 -2.53 -5.99
CA ALA A 68 27.29 -3.53 -6.71
C ALA A 68 27.96 -2.98 -8.00
N ALA A 69 27.61 -1.76 -8.41
CA ALA A 69 28.16 -1.11 -9.60
C ALA A 69 29.34 -0.15 -9.29
N TYR A 70 29.83 -0.15 -8.04
CA TYR A 70 30.98 0.63 -7.56
C TYR A 70 32.02 -0.30 -6.95
#